data_AF-A0A257NAP4-F1
#
_entry.id   AF-A0A257NAP4-F1
#
_cell.length_a   1.000
_cell.length_b   1.000
_cell.length_c   1.000
_cell.angle_alpha   90.00
_cell.angle_beta   90.00
_cell.angle_gamma   90.00
#
_symmetry.space_group_name_H-M   'P 1'
#
loop_
_entity.id
_entity.type
_entity.pdbx_description
1 polymer ?
#
loop_
_entity_poly.entity_id
_entity_poly.type
_entity_poly.pdbx_seq_one_letter_code
_entity_poly.pdbx_strand_id
1 'polypeptide(L)'
;MDTLLRHPFILLVMGALLSGLIIPFITKNWQDRQKSLEIRTTLVSEISNAVMEFFMSIQFVHIRKETPRTSLTSVPSHEQAEFDQAYKAWEVKSAVIGTKLQAYFPKSDIPKTWTAFADVMTGFYALEGIVESQLPSNMTALANQISATLFYDLPESATYMQLREALLKCKSHIIRAILQTKVSLS
;
A
#
# COMPACT_ATOMS: atom_id res chain seq x y z
N MET A 1 -12.56 15.89 58.04
CA MET A 1 -13.13 15.90 56.67
C MET A 1 -14.32 14.92 56.56
N ASP A 2 -14.82 14.41 57.68
CA ASP A 2 -15.72 13.25 57.75
C ASP A 2 -17.22 13.61 57.65
N THR A 3 -17.56 14.90 57.67
CA THR A 3 -18.94 15.40 57.50
C THR A 3 -19.34 15.58 56.03
N LEU A 4 -18.39 15.76 55.11
CA LEU A 4 -18.66 15.94 53.67
C LEU A 4 -19.07 14.63 52.97
N LEU A 5 -18.54 13.49 53.42
CA LEU A 5 -18.87 12.16 52.87
C LEU A 5 -20.17 11.56 53.43
N ARG A 6 -20.78 12.20 54.42
CA ARG A 6 -22.01 11.72 55.09
C ARG A 6 -23.30 12.21 54.41
N HIS A 7 -23.21 13.23 53.56
CA HIS A 7 -24.37 13.75 52.83
C HIS A 7 -24.59 12.98 51.52
N PRO A 8 -25.69 12.20 51.39
CA PRO A 8 -25.96 11.37 50.21
C PRO A 8 -26.05 12.18 48.91
N PHE A 9 -26.40 13.47 48.99
CA PHE A 9 -26.45 14.36 47.83
C PHE A 9 -25.06 14.69 47.26
N ILE A 10 -24.04 14.85 48.11
CA ILE A 10 -22.66 15.15 47.66
C ILE A 10 -22.06 13.92 46.97
N LEU A 11 -22.32 12.72 47.50
CA LEU A 11 -21.91 11.46 46.87
C LEU A 11 -22.57 11.28 45.50
N LEU A 12 -23.85 11.64 45.36
CA LEU A 12 -24.56 11.56 44.08
C LEU A 12 -24.00 12.56 43.07
N VAL A 13 -23.75 13.81 43.46
CA VAL A 13 -23.17 14.84 42.57
C VAL A 13 -21.74 14.47 42.17
N MET A 14 -20.91 14.02 43.10
CA MET A 14 -19.55 13.55 42.79
C MET A 14 -19.57 12.32 41.89
N GLY A 15 -20.44 11.34 42.16
CA GLY A 15 -20.61 10.16 41.32
C GLY A 15 -21.10 10.51 39.91
N ALA A 16 -22.02 11.46 39.78
CA ALA A 16 -22.51 11.95 38.50
C ALA A 16 -21.44 12.73 37.73
N LEU A 17 -20.64 13.57 38.41
CA LEU A 17 -19.53 14.30 37.78
C LEU A 17 -18.39 13.38 37.35
N LEU A 18 -18.01 12.43 38.21
CA LEU A 18 -16.99 11.40 37.90
C LEU A 18 -17.46 10.54 36.73
N SER A 19 -18.69 10.02 36.78
CA SER A 19 -19.24 9.20 35.68
C SER A 19 -19.39 10.00 34.39
N GLY A 20 -19.87 11.24 34.49
CA GLY A 20 -20.08 12.14 33.38
C GLY A 20 -18.79 12.59 32.67
N LEU A 21 -17.63 12.55 33.35
CA LEU A 21 -16.33 12.91 32.75
C LEU A 21 -15.47 11.70 32.38
N ILE A 22 -15.46 10.66 33.22
CA ILE A 22 -14.63 9.47 32.99
C ILE A 22 -15.17 8.65 31.83
N ILE A 23 -16.49 8.44 31.75
CA ILE A 23 -17.09 7.61 30.70
C ILE A 23 -16.78 8.20 29.31
N PRO A 24 -17.04 9.48 29.01
CA PRO A 24 -16.73 10.03 27.69
C PRO A 24 -15.24 9.95 27.32
N PHE A 25 -14.35 10.11 28.29
CA PHE A 25 -12.91 10.02 28.04
C PHE A 25 -12.48 8.60 27.65
N ILE A 26 -12.96 7.59 28.39
CA ILE A 26 -12.68 6.18 28.08
C ILE A 26 -13.29 5.80 26.74
N THR A 27 -14.57 6.16 26.52
CA THR A 27 -15.29 5.86 25.28
C THR A 27 -14.61 6.48 24.07
N LYS A 28 -14.20 7.76 24.14
CA LYS A 28 -13.51 8.45 23.03
C LYS A 28 -12.20 7.76 22.67
N ASN A 29 -11.36 7.46 23.66
CA ASN A 29 -10.08 6.78 23.41
C ASN A 29 -10.25 5.39 22.82
N TRP A 30 -11.30 4.67 23.24
CA TRP A 30 -11.62 3.35 22.69
C TRP A 30 -12.08 3.45 21.23
N GLN A 31 -12.98 4.40 20.92
CA GLN A 31 -13.45 4.67 19.56
C GLN A 31 -12.30 5.08 18.64
N ASP A 32 -11.41 5.96 19.09
CA ASP A 32 -10.25 6.41 18.31
C ASP A 32 -9.29 5.25 18.00
N ARG A 33 -9.07 4.34 18.95
CA ARG A 33 -8.28 3.12 18.74
C ARG A 33 -8.91 2.20 17.72
N GLN A 34 -10.23 1.96 17.82
CA GLN A 34 -10.95 1.11 16.88
C GLN A 34 -10.88 1.70 15.46
N LYS A 35 -11.15 3.00 15.32
CA LYS A 35 -11.07 3.71 14.03
C LYS A 35 -9.66 3.68 13.44
N SER A 36 -8.63 3.84 14.28
CA SER A 36 -7.24 3.74 13.82
C SER A 36 -6.89 2.32 13.32
N LEU A 37 -7.38 1.27 13.98
CA LEU A 37 -7.15 -0.10 13.53
C LEU A 37 -7.87 -0.38 12.21
N GLU A 38 -9.13 0.04 12.10
CA GLU A 38 -9.94 -0.11 10.90
C GLU A 38 -9.28 0.56 9.68
N ILE A 39 -8.83 1.82 9.82
CA ILE A 39 -8.13 2.54 8.74
C ILE A 39 -6.89 1.77 8.29
N ARG A 40 -6.09 1.27 9.23
CA ARG A 40 -4.87 0.50 8.92
C ARG A 40 -5.21 -0.79 8.19
N THR A 41 -6.16 -1.58 8.69
CA THR A 41 -6.52 -2.87 8.07
C THR A 41 -7.12 -2.68 6.69
N THR A 42 -7.95 -1.66 6.51
CA THR A 42 -8.55 -1.32 5.21
C THR A 42 -7.47 -0.91 4.21
N LEU A 43 -6.55 -0.01 4.59
CA LEU A 43 -5.45 0.40 3.71
C LEU A 43 -4.52 -0.76 3.34
N VAL A 44 -4.18 -1.62 4.29
CA VAL A 44 -3.36 -2.81 4.04
C VAL A 44 -4.06 -3.76 3.06
N SER A 45 -5.38 -3.94 3.19
CA SER A 45 -6.17 -4.74 2.27
C SER A 45 -6.22 -4.13 0.87
N GLU A 46 -6.51 -2.82 0.77
CA GLU A 46 -6.55 -2.10 -0.51
C GLU A 46 -5.21 -2.15 -1.25
N ILE A 47 -4.10 -1.90 -0.55
CA ILE A 47 -2.74 -2.02 -1.10
C ILE A 47 -2.48 -3.45 -1.57
N SER A 48 -2.78 -4.44 -0.73
CA SER A 48 -2.52 -5.83 -1.06
C SER A 48 -3.30 -6.26 -2.30
N ASN A 49 -4.57 -5.90 -2.39
CA ASN A 49 -5.43 -6.23 -3.54
C ASN A 49 -4.95 -5.51 -4.81
N ALA A 50 -4.72 -4.19 -4.74
CA ALA A 50 -4.28 -3.42 -5.89
C ALA A 50 -2.93 -3.92 -6.45
N VAL A 51 -1.95 -4.17 -5.57
CA VAL A 51 -0.65 -4.68 -6.00
C VAL A 51 -0.77 -6.10 -6.55
N MET A 52 -1.51 -7.00 -5.89
CA MET A 52 -1.63 -8.39 -6.35
C MET A 52 -2.38 -8.49 -7.67
N GLU A 53 -3.47 -7.76 -7.86
CA GLU A 53 -4.20 -7.72 -9.13
C GLU A 53 -3.27 -7.28 -10.27
N PHE A 54 -2.53 -6.19 -10.09
CA PHE A 54 -1.61 -5.69 -11.10
C PHE A 54 -0.45 -6.67 -11.34
N PHE A 55 0.09 -7.27 -10.28
CA PHE A 55 1.15 -8.26 -10.36
C PHE A 55 0.70 -9.50 -11.17
N MET A 56 -0.51 -9.99 -10.92
CA MET A 56 -1.07 -11.12 -11.68
C MET A 56 -1.23 -10.77 -13.16
N SER A 57 -1.69 -9.56 -13.49
CA SER A 57 -1.77 -9.10 -14.88
C SER A 57 -0.42 -9.10 -15.59
N ILE A 58 0.65 -8.66 -14.91
CA ILE A 58 2.02 -8.70 -15.44
C ILE A 58 2.47 -10.14 -15.68
N GLN A 59 2.24 -11.04 -14.71
CA GLN A 59 2.64 -12.44 -14.83
C GLN A 59 1.95 -13.17 -15.99
N PHE A 60 0.66 -12.92 -16.21
CA PHE A 60 -0.06 -13.54 -17.33
C PHE A 60 0.51 -13.11 -18.68
N VAL A 61 0.95 -11.86 -18.80
CA VAL A 61 1.62 -11.37 -20.01
C VAL A 61 3.00 -12.01 -20.18
N HIS A 62 3.78 -12.08 -19.11
CA HIS A 62 5.11 -12.69 -19.12
C HIS A 62 5.07 -14.16 -19.60
N ILE A 63 4.22 -14.98 -18.98
CA ILE A 63 4.06 -16.41 -19.32
C ILE A 63 3.60 -16.58 -20.78
N ARG A 64 2.74 -15.67 -21.27
CA ARG A 64 2.24 -15.72 -22.65
C ARG A 64 3.34 -15.46 -23.68
N LYS A 65 4.35 -14.63 -23.35
CA LYS A 65 5.50 -14.39 -24.23
C LYS A 65 6.45 -15.57 -24.28
N GLU A 66 6.66 -16.24 -23.15
CA GLU A 66 7.57 -17.40 -23.07
C GLU A 66 7.00 -18.65 -23.76
N THR A 67 5.69 -18.71 -23.97
CA THR A 67 5.05 -19.82 -24.68
C THR A 67 5.25 -19.68 -26.20
N PRO A 68 5.93 -20.62 -26.88
CA PRO A 68 6.16 -20.53 -28.33
C PRO A 68 4.83 -20.58 -29.07
N ARG A 69 4.41 -19.46 -29.67
CA ARG A 69 3.26 -19.43 -30.57
C ARG A 69 3.61 -20.21 -31.83
N THR A 70 3.02 -21.39 -32.00
CA THR A 70 3.11 -22.23 -33.20
C THR A 70 2.36 -21.64 -34.41
N SER A 71 1.97 -20.36 -34.39
CA SER A 71 1.16 -19.78 -35.47
C SER A 71 1.40 -18.28 -35.62
N LEU A 72 1.53 -17.87 -36.88
CA LEU A 72 1.82 -16.54 -37.42
C LEU A 72 0.67 -15.53 -37.22
N THR A 73 0.00 -15.53 -36.07
CA THR A 73 -1.15 -14.67 -35.80
C THR A 73 -0.78 -13.57 -34.81
N SER A 74 -0.89 -12.33 -35.29
CA SER A 74 -0.86 -11.10 -34.51
C SER A 74 -1.63 -11.25 -33.19
N VAL A 75 -1.07 -10.70 -32.10
CA VAL A 75 -1.75 -10.61 -30.79
C VAL A 75 -3.19 -10.11 -31.01
N PRO A 76 -4.22 -10.89 -30.61
CA PRO A 76 -5.60 -10.44 -30.73
C PRO A 76 -5.79 -9.10 -30.02
N SER A 77 -6.43 -8.13 -30.67
CA SER A 77 -6.68 -6.78 -30.11
C SER A 77 -7.36 -6.79 -28.73
N HIS A 78 -8.14 -7.83 -28.43
CA HIS A 78 -8.77 -8.05 -27.13
C HIS A 78 -7.75 -8.23 -25.99
N GLU A 79 -6.61 -8.87 -26.25
CA GLU A 79 -5.58 -9.13 -25.25
C GLU A 79 -4.86 -7.84 -24.83
N GLN A 80 -4.68 -6.92 -25.78
CA GLN A 80 -4.08 -5.61 -25.50
C GLN A 80 -5.03 -4.71 -24.72
N ALA A 81 -6.34 -4.80 -24.99
CA ALA A 81 -7.35 -4.06 -24.23
C ALA A 81 -7.41 -4.47 -22.75
N GLU A 82 -7.30 -5.77 -22.45
CA GLU A 82 -7.22 -6.26 -21.05
C GLU A 82 -5.97 -5.72 -20.33
N PHE A 83 -4.84 -5.65 -21.04
CA PHE A 83 -3.59 -5.14 -20.49
C PHE A 83 -3.66 -3.64 -20.20
N ASP A 84 -4.20 -2.86 -21.12
CA ASP A 84 -4.43 -1.42 -20.96
C ASP A 84 -5.43 -1.16 -19.83
N GLN A 85 -6.44 -2.02 -19.69
CA GLN A 85 -7.41 -1.93 -18.60
C GLN A 85 -6.76 -2.19 -17.24
N ALA A 86 -5.89 -3.19 -17.13
CA ALA A 86 -5.15 -3.48 -15.90
C ALA A 86 -4.26 -2.30 -15.50
N TYR A 87 -3.58 -1.67 -16.46
CA TYR A 87 -2.75 -0.49 -16.21
C TYR A 87 -3.59 0.71 -15.74
N LYS A 88 -4.69 1.02 -16.44
CA LYS A 88 -5.60 2.11 -16.03
C LYS A 88 -6.17 1.87 -14.62
N ALA A 89 -6.57 0.63 -14.33
CA ALA A 89 -7.08 0.27 -13.01
C ALA A 89 -6.01 0.45 -11.93
N TRP A 90 -4.77 0.07 -12.21
CA TRP A 90 -3.62 0.26 -11.33
C TRP A 90 -3.34 1.74 -11.04
N GLU A 91 -3.28 2.59 -12.06
CA GLU A 91 -3.04 4.04 -11.91
C GLU A 91 -4.12 4.71 -11.05
N VAL A 92 -5.39 4.38 -11.28
CA VAL A 92 -6.50 4.90 -10.47
C VAL A 92 -6.40 4.42 -9.02
N LYS A 93 -6.24 3.11 -8.81
CA LYS A 93 -6.16 2.54 -7.45
C LYS A 93 -4.95 3.09 -6.69
N SER A 94 -3.81 3.22 -7.35
CA SER A 94 -2.58 3.69 -6.71
C SER A 94 -2.64 5.17 -6.32
N ALA A 95 -3.26 6.02 -7.15
CA ALA A 95 -3.50 7.42 -6.82
C ALA A 95 -4.48 7.58 -5.64
N VAL A 96 -5.55 6.78 -5.60
CA VAL A 96 -6.51 6.77 -4.48
C VAL A 96 -5.82 6.36 -3.18
N ILE A 97 -5.04 5.28 -3.20
CA ILE A 97 -4.25 4.82 -2.05
C ILE A 97 -3.27 5.93 -1.61
N GLY A 98 -2.54 6.53 -2.54
CA GLY A 98 -1.58 7.61 -2.25
C GLY A 98 -2.24 8.79 -1.55
N THR A 99 -3.43 9.19 -2.00
CA THR A 99 -4.22 10.27 -1.38
C THR A 99 -4.65 9.91 0.04
N LYS A 100 -5.13 8.68 0.27
CA LYS A 100 -5.49 8.22 1.62
C LYS A 100 -4.27 8.16 2.54
N LEU A 101 -3.13 7.68 2.04
CA LEU A 101 -1.89 7.65 2.82
C LEU A 101 -1.44 9.07 3.21
N GLN A 102 -1.53 10.04 2.29
CA GLN A 102 -1.23 11.43 2.59
C GLN A 102 -2.17 12.02 3.65
N ALA A 103 -3.45 11.66 3.62
CA ALA A 103 -4.44 12.14 4.59
C ALA A 103 -4.23 11.55 5.99
N TYR A 104 -4.00 10.23 6.08
CA TYR A 104 -3.91 9.52 7.36
C TYR A 104 -2.50 9.49 7.97
N PHE A 105 -1.46 9.66 7.14
CA PHE A 105 -0.06 9.64 7.56
C PHE A 105 0.75 10.84 7.04
N PRO A 106 0.29 12.10 7.23
CA PRO A 106 0.92 13.29 6.64
C PRO A 106 2.35 13.58 7.14
N LYS A 107 2.74 13.00 8.27
CA LYS A 107 4.04 13.23 8.92
C LYS A 107 5.01 12.05 8.78
N SER A 108 4.64 11.00 8.04
CA SER A 108 5.52 9.86 7.80
C SER A 108 6.02 9.85 6.37
N ASP A 109 7.06 9.06 6.11
CA ASP A 109 7.57 8.84 4.75
C ASP A 109 6.73 7.82 3.95
N ILE A 110 5.63 7.31 4.51
CA ILE A 110 4.79 6.28 3.87
C ILE A 110 4.22 6.79 2.53
N PRO A 111 3.62 8.00 2.42
CA PRO A 111 3.09 8.47 1.15
C PRO A 111 4.19 8.58 0.08
N LYS A 112 5.36 9.12 0.44
CA LYS A 112 6.51 9.23 -0.46
C LYS A 112 7.02 7.86 -0.92
N THR A 113 7.15 6.93 0.01
CA THR A 113 7.59 5.55 -0.28
C THR A 113 6.58 4.83 -1.18
N TRP A 114 5.28 5.06 -0.95
CA TRP A 114 4.22 4.51 -1.79
C TRP A 114 4.28 5.04 -3.22
N THR A 115 4.44 6.35 -3.41
CA THR A 115 4.58 6.94 -4.76
C THR A 115 5.78 6.34 -5.50
N ALA A 116 6.95 6.30 -4.84
CA ALA A 116 8.14 5.69 -5.45
C ALA A 116 7.92 4.22 -5.79
N PHE A 117 7.27 3.46 -4.91
CA PHE A 117 6.93 2.06 -5.18
C PHE A 117 5.95 1.93 -6.35
N ALA A 118 4.97 2.83 -6.46
CA ALA A 118 4.00 2.81 -7.53
C ALA A 118 4.65 3.07 -8.89
N ASP A 119 5.57 4.05 -8.94
CA ASP A 119 6.35 4.37 -10.13
C ASP A 119 7.19 3.17 -10.59
N VAL A 120 7.85 2.48 -9.65
CA VAL A 120 8.63 1.27 -9.95
C VAL A 120 7.73 0.14 -10.44
N MET A 121 6.56 -0.08 -9.83
CA MET A 121 5.59 -1.09 -10.33
C MET A 121 5.15 -0.81 -11.76
N THR A 122 4.90 0.46 -12.10
CA THR A 122 4.61 0.89 -13.48
C THR A 122 5.81 0.66 -14.40
N GLY A 123 7.04 0.93 -13.95
CA GLY A 123 8.26 0.61 -14.69
C GLY A 123 8.46 -0.89 -14.91
N PHE A 124 8.14 -1.72 -13.90
CA PHE A 124 8.18 -3.19 -14.00
C PHE A 124 7.17 -3.71 -15.01
N TYR A 125 5.95 -3.14 -15.02
CA TYR A 125 4.96 -3.42 -16.06
C TYR A 125 5.45 -3.02 -17.46
N ALA A 126 6.11 -1.86 -17.58
CA ALA A 126 6.63 -1.38 -18.86
C ALA A 126 7.67 -2.31 -19.46
N LEU A 127 8.42 -3.09 -18.66
CA LEU A 127 9.32 -4.14 -19.17
C LEU A 127 8.58 -5.15 -20.07
N GLU A 128 7.29 -5.37 -19.83
CA GLU A 128 6.48 -6.25 -20.66
C GLU A 128 6.13 -5.65 -22.03
N GLY A 129 6.34 -4.36 -22.25
CA GLY A 129 6.16 -3.71 -23.55
C GLY A 129 7.46 -3.55 -24.37
N ILE A 130 8.62 -3.86 -23.78
CA ILE A 130 9.93 -3.52 -24.36
C ILE A 130 10.45 -4.61 -25.30
N VAL A 131 11.19 -4.18 -26.33
CA VAL A 131 11.87 -5.07 -27.29
C VAL A 131 13.04 -5.79 -26.60
N GLU A 132 13.22 -7.09 -26.87
CA GLU A 132 14.18 -7.97 -26.19
C GLU A 132 15.63 -7.42 -26.17
N SER A 133 16.07 -6.76 -27.23
CA SER A 133 17.41 -6.14 -27.31
C SER A 133 17.64 -5.01 -26.30
N GLN A 134 16.57 -4.36 -25.84
CA GLN A 134 16.62 -3.25 -24.87
C GLN A 134 16.36 -3.73 -23.44
N LEU A 135 15.89 -4.97 -23.26
CA LEU A 135 15.47 -5.50 -21.97
C LEU A 135 16.57 -5.43 -20.89
N PRO A 136 17.84 -5.81 -21.14
CA PRO A 136 18.89 -5.76 -20.11
C PRO A 136 19.11 -4.34 -19.57
N SER A 137 19.16 -3.34 -20.46
CA SER A 137 19.37 -1.94 -20.07
C SER A 137 18.23 -1.38 -19.22
N ASN A 138 16.99 -1.72 -19.55
CA ASN A 138 15.80 -1.27 -18.80
C ASN A 138 15.68 -2.00 -17.46
N MET A 139 16.05 -3.29 -17.40
CA MET A 139 16.11 -4.03 -16.14
C MET A 139 17.15 -3.45 -15.18
N THR A 140 18.35 -3.10 -15.67
CA THR A 140 19.38 -2.42 -14.86
C THR A 140 18.91 -1.04 -14.41
N ALA A 141 18.26 -0.26 -15.28
CA ALA A 141 17.70 1.04 -14.91
C ALA A 141 16.65 0.90 -13.79
N LEU A 142 15.76 -0.08 -13.90
CA LEU A 142 14.75 -0.35 -12.88
C LEU A 142 15.36 -0.86 -11.56
N ALA A 143 16.37 -1.73 -11.64
CA ALA A 143 17.11 -2.19 -10.47
C ALA A 143 17.74 -1.01 -9.71
N ASN A 144 18.39 -0.10 -10.43
CA ASN A 144 18.98 1.12 -9.87
C ASN A 144 17.91 2.02 -9.23
N GLN A 145 16.75 2.16 -9.88
CA GLN A 145 15.64 2.94 -9.32
C GLN A 145 15.12 2.31 -8.01
N ILE A 146 14.96 0.98 -7.96
CA ILE A 146 14.57 0.25 -6.75
C ILE A 146 15.58 0.49 -5.63
N SER A 147 16.87 0.35 -5.92
CA SER A 147 17.92 0.54 -4.91
C SER A 147 17.99 1.98 -4.42
N ALA A 148 17.81 2.97 -5.31
CA ALA A 148 17.83 4.38 -4.94
C ALA A 148 16.61 4.83 -4.14
N THR A 149 15.42 4.29 -4.43
CA THR A 149 14.15 4.81 -3.89
C THR A 149 13.52 3.95 -2.80
N LEU A 150 13.76 2.63 -2.82
CA LEU A 150 13.12 1.66 -1.95
C LEU A 150 14.10 1.00 -0.96
N PHE A 151 15.35 1.51 -0.89
CA PHE A 151 16.41 1.04 0.02
C PHE A 151 16.66 -0.47 -0.06
N TYR A 152 16.47 -1.05 -1.25
CA TYR A 152 16.64 -2.48 -1.48
C TYR A 152 17.78 -2.71 -2.46
N ASP A 153 18.88 -3.27 -1.96
CA ASP A 153 20.08 -3.49 -2.76
C ASP A 153 19.86 -4.63 -3.77
N LEU A 154 20.03 -4.31 -5.05
CA LEU A 154 19.91 -5.25 -6.15
C LEU A 154 21.23 -5.32 -6.91
N PRO A 155 21.60 -6.51 -7.42
CA PRO A 155 22.77 -6.61 -8.28
C PRO A 155 22.56 -5.81 -9.57
N GLU A 156 23.65 -5.29 -10.14
CA GLU A 156 23.65 -4.47 -11.36
C GLU A 156 22.99 -5.19 -12.56
N SER A 157 23.12 -6.52 -12.61
CA SER A 157 22.46 -7.41 -13.57
C SER A 157 21.30 -8.18 -12.93
N ALA A 158 20.36 -7.47 -12.30
CA ALA A 158 19.20 -8.10 -11.66
C ALA A 158 18.34 -8.87 -12.67
N THR A 159 17.95 -10.07 -12.29
CA THR A 159 17.00 -10.90 -13.06
C THR A 159 15.56 -10.45 -12.82
N TYR A 160 14.64 -10.86 -13.71
CA TYR A 160 13.22 -10.56 -13.57
C TYR A 160 12.67 -11.07 -12.22
N MET A 161 13.10 -12.26 -11.80
CA MET A 161 12.72 -12.84 -10.51
C MET A 161 13.23 -12.01 -9.33
N GLN A 162 14.45 -11.46 -9.40
CA GLN A 162 14.99 -10.61 -8.34
C GLN A 162 14.25 -9.27 -8.24
N LEU A 163 13.92 -8.64 -9.37
CA LEU A 163 13.09 -7.44 -9.42
C LEU A 163 11.70 -7.70 -8.80
N ARG A 164 11.07 -8.81 -9.20
CA ARG A 164 9.80 -9.27 -8.62
C ARG A 164 9.89 -9.46 -7.10
N GLU A 165 10.93 -10.14 -6.62
CA GLU A 165 11.10 -10.38 -5.19
C GLU A 165 11.31 -9.06 -4.42
N ALA A 166 12.10 -8.14 -4.96
CA ALA A 166 12.30 -6.81 -4.39
C ALA A 166 10.99 -6.03 -4.25
N LEU A 167 10.14 -6.05 -5.29
CA LEU A 167 8.82 -5.42 -5.26
C LEU A 167 7.91 -6.01 -4.17
N LEU A 168 7.89 -7.34 -4.03
CA LEU A 168 7.12 -8.01 -2.98
C LEU A 168 7.64 -7.68 -1.57
N LYS A 169 8.96 -7.58 -1.39
CA LYS A 169 9.56 -7.14 -0.13
C LYS A 169 9.24 -5.69 0.18
N CYS A 170 9.28 -4.80 -0.82
CA CYS A 170 8.87 -3.40 -0.65
C CYS A 170 7.40 -3.28 -0.24
N LYS A 171 6.49 -4.04 -0.88
CA LYS A 171 5.08 -4.11 -0.46
C LYS A 171 4.97 -4.48 1.02
N SER A 172 5.69 -5.52 1.47
CA SER A 172 5.70 -5.95 2.87
C SER A 172 6.20 -4.86 3.82
N HIS A 173 7.26 -4.13 3.42
CA HIS A 173 7.81 -3.01 4.17
C HIS A 173 6.78 -1.88 4.34
N ILE A 174 6.10 -1.47 3.28
CA ILE A 174 5.04 -0.44 3.33
C ILE A 174 3.91 -0.88 4.26
N ILE A 175 3.44 -2.12 4.13
CA ILE A 175 2.39 -2.68 5.01
C ILE A 175 2.82 -2.62 6.48
N ARG A 176 4.05 -3.03 6.78
CA ARG A 176 4.59 -2.97 8.14
C ARG A 176 4.64 -1.54 8.66
N ALA A 177 5.09 -0.58 7.84
CA ALA A 177 5.14 0.83 8.20
C ALA A 177 3.74 1.38 8.52
N ILE A 178 2.71 1.03 7.74
CA ILE A 178 1.31 1.42 7.98
C ILE A 178 0.80 0.87 9.32
N LEU A 179 1.10 -0.40 9.63
CA LEU A 179 0.65 -1.04 10.87
C LEU A 179 1.31 -0.44 12.12
N GLN A 180 2.55 0.04 12.00
CA GLN A 180 3.32 0.60 13.12
C GLN A 180 3.11 2.11 13.31
N THR A 181 2.81 2.85 12.24
CA THR A 181 2.72 4.33 12.29
C THR A 181 1.39 4.79 12.88
N LYS A 182 1.42 5.81 13.75
CA LYS A 182 0.22 6.40 14.34
C LYS A 182 -0.61 7.11 13.27
N VAL A 183 -1.91 6.80 13.22
CA VAL A 183 -2.86 7.47 12.32
C VAL A 183 -3.17 8.87 12.84
N SER A 184 -3.17 9.86 11.95
CA SER A 184 -3.67 11.20 12.25
C SER A 184 -5.19 11.21 12.09
N LEU A 185 -5.92 11.17 13.21
CA LEU A 185 -7.36 11.41 13.22
C LEU A 185 -7.57 12.93 13.39
N SER A 186 -7.95 13.59 12.30
CA SER A 186 -8.37 15.00 12.29
C SER A 186 -9.75 15.16 12.91
#